data_AF-A0AAV9W8Z8-F1
#
_entry.id   AF-A0AAV9W8Z8-F1
#
_cell.length_a   1.000
_cell.length_b   1.000
_cell.length_c   1.000
_cell.angle_alpha   90.00
_cell.angle_beta   90.00
_cell.angle_gamma   90.00
#
_symmetry.space_group_name_H-M   'P 1'
#
loop_
_entity.id
_entity.type
_entity.pdbx_description
1 polymer ?
#
loop_
_entity_poly.entity_id
_entity_poly.type
_entity_poly.pdbx_seq_one_letter_code
_entity_poly.pdbx_strand_id
1 'polypeptide(L)'
;MDYNSPVSPAVAARLQALTRTSYLHASSINNYPRPDQSAQDTVNSAEDQHRKSVRQDIETLDELIKRQEDAIKGLKSQIERLHKREEATSQRIAIAKTTALKNGSEAYFDELPWLPDDDSGVNTLITLRSVLRVIEANRKGVTDAERKVEEMKKVVRREKGWVGTAQELERELDRKISELEGIDRLPEPVKRRERRQIEEYEKEAKEMTRVSARLTKELQKFVKERLGAAVAVEEAGGSVIGSILNVVELKNYLDIESEEGKTGRKTKALKAKERGQKRLEEIWGGQDEEGAAVGRDEKAGEELLELIEKLVNTMLDDDPHAYTKLTRESAASRYLVRSFVATLHPKDALRIRLLDFGGKIEGDR
;
A
#
# COMPACT_ATOMS: atom_id res chain seq x y z
N MET A 1 19.97 -19.60 39.59
CA MET A 1 18.74 -18.96 39.08
C MET A 1 18.44 -17.84 40.04
N ASP A 2 19.16 -16.72 39.90
CA ASP A 2 18.97 -15.54 40.74
C ASP A 2 18.63 -14.38 39.82
N TYR A 3 17.38 -13.91 39.90
CA TYR A 3 16.92 -12.73 39.19
C TYR A 3 17.55 -11.51 39.86
N ASN A 4 18.69 -11.06 39.32
CA ASN A 4 19.30 -9.80 39.71
C ASN A 4 18.34 -8.65 39.36
N SER A 5 17.77 -8.06 40.41
CA SER A 5 17.01 -6.81 40.33
C SER A 5 17.83 -5.76 39.55
N PRO A 6 17.23 -5.02 38.60
CA PRO A 6 17.95 -4.10 37.71
C PRO A 6 18.45 -2.82 38.40
N VAL A 7 18.32 -2.72 39.73
CA VAL A 7 18.64 -1.51 40.49
C VAL A 7 19.83 -1.81 41.39
N SER A 8 20.91 -1.03 41.24
CA SER A 8 22.09 -1.21 42.09
C SER A 8 21.72 -1.06 43.57
N PRO A 9 22.29 -1.86 44.48
CA PRO A 9 21.93 -1.83 45.90
C PRO A 9 22.15 -0.44 46.55
N ALA A 10 23.10 0.35 46.01
CA ALA A 10 23.31 1.73 46.42
C ALA A 10 22.13 2.65 46.04
N VAL A 11 21.53 2.44 44.87
CA VAL A 11 20.34 3.20 44.43
C VAL A 11 19.11 2.80 45.25
N ALA A 12 18.94 1.51 45.53
CA ALA A 12 17.86 1.03 46.39
C ALA A 12 17.97 1.60 47.82
N ALA A 13 19.17 1.60 48.40
CA ALA A 13 19.42 2.18 49.73
C ALA A 13 19.18 3.69 49.74
N ARG A 14 19.57 4.41 48.68
CA ARG A 14 19.35 5.86 48.56
C ARG A 14 17.88 6.19 48.40
N LEU A 15 17.12 5.40 47.63
CA LEU A 15 15.67 5.56 47.50
C LEU A 15 14.95 5.28 48.84
N GLN A 16 15.36 4.25 49.57
CA GLN A 16 14.83 3.95 50.90
C GLN A 16 15.16 5.04 51.93
N ALA A 17 16.36 5.64 51.85
CA ALA A 17 16.72 6.77 52.69
C ALA A 17 15.85 8.00 52.33
N LEU A 18 15.66 8.26 51.03
CA LEU A 18 14.89 9.41 50.55
C LEU A 18 13.41 9.31 50.92
N THR A 19 12.80 8.12 50.81
CA THR A 19 11.42 7.88 51.24
C THR A 19 11.26 7.99 52.74
N ARG A 20 12.24 7.53 53.52
CA ARG A 20 12.23 7.70 54.97
C ARG A 20 12.35 9.17 55.37
N THR A 21 13.22 9.93 54.70
CA THR A 21 13.37 11.37 54.97
C THR A 21 12.16 12.16 54.51
N SER A 22 11.56 11.85 53.35
CA SER A 22 10.36 12.54 52.89
C SER A 22 9.16 12.25 53.78
N TYR A 23 9.04 11.02 54.29
CA TYR A 23 8.02 10.65 55.26
C TYR A 23 8.18 11.40 56.58
N LEU A 24 9.41 11.47 57.11
CA LEU A 24 9.71 12.22 58.33
C LEU A 24 9.45 13.73 58.15
N HIS A 25 9.84 14.29 57.00
CA HIS A 25 9.64 15.71 56.69
C HIS A 25 8.14 16.04 56.48
N ALA A 26 7.37 15.15 55.86
CA ALA A 26 5.93 15.28 55.75
C ALA A 26 5.23 15.19 57.11
N SER A 27 5.73 14.33 58.01
CA SER A 27 5.19 14.22 59.37
C SER A 27 5.49 15.44 60.24
N SER A 28 6.61 16.14 60.02
CA SER A 28 6.99 17.32 60.82
C SER A 28 6.36 18.62 60.33
N ILE A 29 6.05 18.75 59.03
CA ILE A 29 5.38 19.93 58.49
C ILE A 29 3.89 19.95 58.86
N ASN A 30 3.26 18.78 59.00
CA ASN A 30 1.81 18.67 59.14
C ASN A 30 1.30 18.20 60.52
N ASN A 31 2.12 18.14 61.58
CA ASN A 31 1.71 17.73 62.92
C ASN A 31 0.81 16.45 62.95
N TYR A 32 1.16 15.40 62.22
CA TYR A 32 0.36 14.17 62.22
C TYR A 32 0.58 13.37 63.53
N PRO A 33 -0.46 13.09 64.34
CA PRO A 33 -0.36 12.24 65.52
C PRO A 33 -0.17 10.76 65.11
N ARG A 34 0.41 9.97 66.01
CA ARG A 34 0.49 8.49 65.88
C ARG A 34 -0.91 7.89 65.82
N PRO A 35 -1.11 6.75 65.11
CA PRO A 35 -2.43 6.19 64.84
C PRO A 35 -2.95 5.41 66.05
N ASP A 36 -3.60 6.10 66.97
CA ASP A 36 -4.74 5.57 67.71
C ASP A 36 -6.04 6.09 67.07
N GLN A 37 -7.19 5.54 67.46
CA GLN A 37 -8.51 5.76 66.83
C GLN A 37 -8.92 7.25 66.70
N SER A 38 -8.20 8.17 67.35
CA SER A 38 -8.31 9.62 67.18
C SER A 38 -7.96 10.11 65.76
N ALA A 39 -7.09 9.39 65.03
CA ALA A 39 -6.58 9.83 63.73
C ALA A 39 -7.68 9.88 62.65
N GLN A 40 -8.62 8.93 62.64
CA GLN A 40 -9.69 8.91 61.64
C GLN A 40 -10.66 10.07 61.84
N ASP A 41 -10.96 10.42 63.10
CA ASP A 41 -11.81 11.57 63.43
C ASP A 41 -11.10 12.90 63.10
N THR A 42 -9.77 12.97 63.28
CA THR A 42 -8.99 14.15 62.85
C THR A 42 -8.93 14.30 61.33
N VAL A 43 -8.81 13.20 60.58
CA VAL A 43 -8.81 13.22 59.10
C VAL A 43 -10.18 13.61 58.58
N ASN A 44 -11.25 13.00 59.10
CA ASN A 44 -12.62 13.35 58.72
C ASN A 44 -12.93 14.83 59.05
N SER A 45 -12.47 15.32 60.21
CA SER A 45 -12.63 16.72 60.60
C SER A 45 -11.87 17.68 59.67
N ALA A 46 -10.63 17.34 59.31
CA ALA A 46 -9.83 18.11 58.37
C ALA A 46 -10.43 18.10 56.95
N GLU A 47 -10.96 16.96 56.49
CA GLU A 47 -11.68 16.87 55.22
C GLU A 47 -12.95 17.74 55.22
N ASP A 48 -13.71 17.75 56.30
CA ASP A 48 -14.91 18.58 56.42
C ASP A 48 -14.58 20.07 56.49
N GLN A 49 -13.48 20.45 57.15
CA GLN A 49 -12.97 21.84 57.14
C GLN A 49 -12.53 22.26 55.74
N HIS A 50 -11.78 21.41 55.04
CA HIS A 50 -11.36 21.67 53.66
C HIS A 50 -12.56 21.81 52.73
N ARG A 51 -13.57 20.92 52.84
CA ARG A 51 -14.81 21.01 52.06
C ARG A 51 -15.57 22.30 52.31
N LYS A 52 -15.61 22.80 53.56
CA LYS A 52 -16.25 24.07 53.90
C LYS A 52 -15.50 25.26 53.29
N SER A 53 -14.18 25.30 53.41
CA SER A 53 -13.34 26.33 52.78
C SER A 53 -13.52 26.34 51.26
N VAL A 54 -13.47 25.17 50.61
CA VAL A 54 -13.68 25.06 49.16
C VAL A 54 -15.07 25.57 48.74
N ARG A 55 -16.13 25.28 49.51
CA ARG A 55 -17.47 25.80 49.21
C ARG A 55 -17.54 27.32 49.31
N GLN A 56 -16.94 27.89 50.36
CA GLN A 56 -16.86 29.35 50.54
C GLN A 56 -16.07 30.01 49.39
N ASP A 57 -14.96 29.40 48.99
CA ASP A 57 -14.15 29.90 47.88
C ASP A 57 -14.89 29.81 46.54
N ILE A 58 -15.71 28.78 46.32
CA ILE A 58 -16.57 28.67 45.14
C ILE A 58 -17.65 29.77 45.15
N GLU A 59 -18.29 30.01 46.29
CA GLU A 59 -19.32 31.05 46.41
C GLU A 59 -18.72 32.45 46.15
N THR A 60 -17.53 32.74 46.71
CA THR A 60 -16.84 34.02 46.46
C THR A 60 -16.44 34.16 45.00
N LEU A 61 -15.94 33.10 44.36
CA LEU A 61 -15.64 33.07 42.93
C LEU A 61 -16.88 33.30 42.07
N ASP A 62 -18.00 32.65 42.38
CA ASP A 62 -19.26 32.84 41.67
C ASP A 62 -19.79 34.28 41.80
N GLU A 63 -19.65 34.89 42.97
CA GLU A 63 -19.97 36.30 43.16
C GLU A 63 -19.04 37.21 42.35
N LEU A 64 -17.74 36.95 42.34
CA LEU A 64 -16.77 37.71 41.57
C LEU A 64 -17.05 37.61 40.06
N ILE A 65 -17.34 36.41 39.57
CA ILE A 65 -17.73 36.17 38.18
C ILE A 65 -18.99 36.97 37.84
N LYS A 66 -20.04 36.89 38.66
CA LYS A 66 -21.28 37.67 38.43
C LYS A 66 -21.03 39.17 38.42
N ARG A 67 -20.25 39.69 39.37
CA ARG A 67 -19.88 41.12 39.44
C ARG A 67 -19.13 41.55 38.17
N GLN A 68 -18.18 40.75 37.71
CA GLN A 68 -17.43 41.01 36.48
C GLN A 68 -18.32 40.93 35.24
N GLU A 69 -19.20 39.94 35.15
CA GLU A 69 -20.16 39.81 34.05
C GLU A 69 -21.12 41.01 33.99
N ASP A 70 -21.62 41.47 35.13
CA ASP A 70 -22.52 42.61 35.20
C ASP A 70 -21.79 43.92 34.90
N ALA A 71 -20.54 44.06 35.31
CA ALA A 71 -19.68 45.18 34.89
C ALA A 71 -19.46 45.17 33.37
N ILE A 72 -19.20 43.99 32.77
CA ILE A 72 -19.06 43.84 31.31
C ILE A 72 -20.36 44.18 30.59
N LYS A 73 -21.52 43.73 31.08
CA LYS A 73 -22.84 44.07 30.52
C LYS A 73 -23.10 45.59 30.63
N GLY A 74 -22.75 46.19 31.76
CA GLY A 74 -22.82 47.63 31.98
C GLY A 74 -22.01 48.40 30.95
N LEU A 75 -20.73 48.05 30.79
CA LEU A 75 -19.83 48.67 29.80
C LEU A 75 -20.34 48.47 28.36
N LYS A 76 -20.82 47.28 28.00
CA LYS A 76 -21.42 47.02 26.69
C LYS A 76 -22.62 47.93 26.43
N SER A 77 -23.52 48.07 27.41
CA SER A 77 -24.69 48.95 27.29
C SER A 77 -24.31 50.43 27.17
N GLN A 78 -23.23 50.87 27.82
CA GLN A 78 -22.70 52.23 27.69
C GLN A 78 -22.11 52.46 26.29
N ILE A 79 -21.35 51.50 25.77
CA ILE A 79 -20.78 51.55 24.41
C ILE A 79 -21.91 51.62 23.36
N GLU A 80 -22.98 50.83 23.52
CA GLU A 80 -24.13 50.87 22.61
C GLU A 80 -24.88 52.21 22.62
N ARG A 81 -24.94 52.89 23.78
CA ARG A 81 -25.52 54.24 23.89
C ARG A 81 -24.65 55.30 23.24
N LEU A 82 -23.33 55.18 23.36
CA LEU A 82 -22.37 56.10 22.73
C LEU A 82 -22.34 55.95 21.21
N HIS A 83 -22.39 54.71 20.70
CA HIS A 83 -22.50 54.42 19.26
C HIS A 83 -23.76 55.00 18.60
N LYS A 84 -24.86 55.17 19.35
CA LYS A 84 -26.09 55.81 18.85
C LYS A 84 -26.01 57.34 18.83
N ARG A 85 -25.03 57.92 19.54
CA ARG A 85 -24.90 59.37 19.76
C ARG A 85 -23.81 60.01 18.90
N GLU A 86 -22.82 59.23 18.45
CA GLU A 86 -21.71 59.72 17.62
C GLU A 86 -21.87 59.37 16.14
N GLU A 87 -21.86 60.38 15.27
CA GLU A 87 -21.55 60.25 13.85
C GLU A 87 -20.03 60.10 13.66
N ALA A 88 -19.49 58.89 13.86
CA ALA A 88 -18.05 58.63 13.76
C ALA A 88 -17.68 57.84 12.48
N THR A 89 -16.71 58.36 11.71
CA THR A 89 -16.12 57.69 10.54
C THR A 89 -15.42 56.39 10.96
N SER A 90 -15.54 55.32 10.15
CA SER A 90 -15.04 53.96 10.45
C SER A 90 -13.56 53.89 10.88
N GLN A 91 -12.70 54.74 10.33
CA GLN A 91 -11.27 54.80 10.65
C GLN A 91 -10.99 55.34 12.06
N ARG A 92 -11.75 56.34 12.53
CA ARG A 92 -11.56 56.91 13.88
C ARG A 92 -11.99 55.92 14.96
N ILE A 93 -13.04 55.15 14.71
CA ILE A 93 -13.51 54.07 15.58
C ILE A 93 -12.43 52.98 15.70
N ALA A 94 -11.76 52.62 14.60
CA ALA A 94 -10.70 51.62 14.62
C ALA A 94 -9.49 52.06 15.47
N ILE A 95 -9.04 53.30 15.32
CA ILE A 95 -7.92 53.86 16.10
C ILE A 95 -8.30 53.97 17.58
N ALA A 96 -9.51 54.43 17.90
CA ALA A 96 -9.97 54.52 19.28
C ALA A 96 -10.08 53.14 19.97
N LYS A 97 -10.46 52.09 19.22
CA LYS A 97 -10.50 50.72 19.74
C LYS A 97 -9.11 50.18 20.02
N THR A 98 -8.13 50.40 19.14
CA THR A 98 -6.77 49.90 19.35
C THR A 98 -6.07 50.61 20.49
N THR A 99 -6.27 51.93 20.65
CA THR A 99 -5.74 52.67 21.81
C THR A 99 -6.42 52.26 23.11
N ALA A 100 -7.74 52.05 23.11
CA ALA A 100 -8.46 51.55 24.28
C ALA A 100 -8.03 50.13 24.67
N LEU A 101 -7.81 49.23 23.70
CA LEU A 101 -7.29 47.89 23.96
C LEU A 101 -5.88 47.93 24.53
N LYS A 102 -5.01 48.79 24.00
CA LYS A 102 -3.66 48.97 24.52
C LYS A 102 -3.69 49.45 25.97
N ASN A 103 -4.39 50.55 26.24
CA ASN A 103 -4.49 51.11 27.59
C ASN A 103 -5.17 50.13 28.57
N GLY A 104 -6.17 49.39 28.11
CA GLY A 104 -6.84 48.36 28.90
C GLY A 104 -5.93 47.17 29.21
N SER A 105 -5.09 46.76 28.26
CA SER A 105 -4.11 45.69 28.50
C SER A 105 -3.01 46.14 29.46
N GLU A 106 -2.51 47.37 29.34
CA GLU A 106 -1.53 47.94 30.25
C GLU A 106 -2.10 48.00 31.68
N ALA A 107 -3.33 48.52 31.85
CA ALA A 107 -4.01 48.54 33.15
C ALA A 107 -4.27 47.14 33.73
N TYR A 108 -4.59 46.14 32.88
CA TYR A 108 -4.81 44.76 33.32
C TYR A 108 -3.55 44.09 33.85
N PHE A 109 -2.37 44.44 33.32
CA PHE A 109 -1.09 43.90 33.80
C PHE A 109 -0.56 44.64 35.03
N ASP A 110 -0.98 45.90 35.24
CA ASP A 110 -0.61 46.70 36.42
C ASP A 110 -1.40 46.30 37.67
N GLU A 111 -2.65 45.82 37.52
CA GLU A 111 -3.46 45.29 38.61
C GLU A 111 -3.22 43.78 38.80
N LEU A 112 -2.83 43.37 40.01
CA LEU A 112 -2.72 41.95 40.31
C LEU A 112 -4.13 41.32 40.25
N PRO A 113 -4.38 40.31 39.40
CA PRO A 113 -5.67 39.65 39.38
C PRO A 113 -5.95 39.02 40.75
N TRP A 114 -7.23 38.88 41.08
CA TRP A 114 -7.66 38.22 42.30
C TRP A 114 -6.95 36.85 42.42
N LEU A 115 -6.23 36.68 43.53
CA LEU A 115 -5.56 35.44 43.90
C LEU A 115 -6.26 34.94 45.17
N PRO A 116 -6.61 33.64 45.26
CA PRO A 116 -7.14 33.07 46.49
C PRO A 116 -6.11 33.19 47.62
N ASP A 117 -6.60 33.38 48.85
CA ASP A 117 -5.76 33.45 50.04
C ASP A 117 -4.91 32.18 50.21
N ASP A 118 -3.76 32.29 50.90
CA ASP A 118 -2.83 31.17 51.08
C ASP A 118 -3.49 29.96 51.78
N ASP A 119 -4.45 30.21 52.67
CA ASP A 119 -5.24 29.19 53.39
C ASP A 119 -6.45 28.65 52.59
N SER A 120 -6.65 29.12 51.34
CA SER A 120 -7.73 28.67 50.48
C SER A 120 -7.59 27.20 50.09
N GLY A 121 -8.68 26.44 50.23
CA GLY A 121 -8.75 25.05 49.76
C GLY A 121 -8.53 24.92 48.25
N VAL A 122 -8.79 25.97 47.47
CA VAL A 122 -8.63 25.96 46.00
C VAL A 122 -7.18 25.81 45.57
N ASN A 123 -6.23 26.43 46.30
CA ASN A 123 -4.80 26.27 46.02
C ASN A 123 -4.34 24.81 46.14
N THR A 124 -4.86 24.10 47.15
CA THR A 124 -4.61 22.67 47.33
C THR A 124 -5.22 21.82 46.20
N LEU A 125 -6.42 22.18 45.71
CA LEU A 125 -7.05 21.48 44.59
C LEU A 125 -6.34 21.73 43.26
N ILE A 126 -5.86 22.95 43.02
CA ILE A 126 -5.11 23.31 41.81
C ILE A 126 -3.77 22.56 41.78
N THR A 127 -3.05 22.54 42.91
CA THR A 127 -1.80 21.78 43.03
C THR A 127 -2.03 20.28 42.88
N LEU A 128 -3.07 19.71 43.49
CA LEU A 128 -3.43 18.31 43.30
C LEU A 128 -3.76 18.01 41.83
N ARG A 129 -4.57 18.85 41.18
CA ARG A 129 -4.93 18.69 39.77
C ARG A 129 -3.71 18.78 38.86
N SER A 130 -2.80 19.72 39.10
CA SER A 130 -1.59 19.87 38.30
C SER A 130 -0.67 18.67 38.47
N VAL A 131 -0.49 18.18 39.71
CA VAL A 131 0.27 16.97 40.02
C VAL A 131 -0.34 15.75 39.34
N LEU A 132 -1.67 15.55 39.43
CA LEU A 132 -2.36 14.45 38.76
C LEU A 132 -2.18 14.52 37.23
N ARG A 133 -2.31 15.71 36.65
CA ARG A 133 -2.08 15.91 35.21
C ARG A 133 -0.65 15.58 34.80
N VAL A 134 0.34 15.96 35.60
CA VAL A 134 1.75 15.62 35.37
C VAL A 134 1.98 14.12 35.50
N ILE A 135 1.37 13.46 36.48
CA ILE A 135 1.44 12.00 36.65
C ILE A 135 0.85 11.29 35.43
N GLU A 136 -0.31 11.72 34.94
CA GLU A 136 -0.94 11.14 33.75
C GLU A 136 -0.10 11.36 32.49
N ALA A 137 0.45 12.57 32.31
CA ALA A 137 1.34 12.89 31.20
C ALA A 137 2.61 12.04 31.24
N ASN A 138 3.21 11.88 32.44
CA ASN A 138 4.39 11.04 32.63
C ASN A 138 4.09 9.57 32.38
N ARG A 139 2.93 9.04 32.82
CA ARG A 139 2.52 7.67 32.51
C ARG A 139 2.42 7.41 31.01
N LYS A 140 1.80 8.33 30.27
CA LYS A 140 1.74 8.27 28.80
C LYS A 140 3.16 8.31 28.20
N GLY A 141 4.00 9.23 28.68
CA GLY A 141 5.39 9.33 28.25
C GLY A 141 6.22 8.06 28.50
N VAL A 142 6.02 7.40 29.64
CA VAL A 142 6.66 6.11 29.96
C VAL A 142 6.19 5.03 28.99
N THR A 143 4.89 4.91 28.73
CA THR A 143 4.37 3.89 27.79
C THR A 143 4.87 4.11 26.36
N ASP A 144 5.02 5.38 25.93
CA ASP A 144 5.60 5.71 24.64
C ASP A 144 7.10 5.40 24.58
N ALA A 145 7.84 5.68 25.66
CA ALA A 145 9.24 5.34 25.76
C ALA A 145 9.46 3.81 25.74
N GLU A 146 8.63 3.04 26.46
CA GLU A 146 8.66 1.58 26.44
C GLU A 146 8.41 1.01 25.05
N ARG A 147 7.41 1.56 24.33
CA ARG A 147 7.15 1.19 22.93
C ARG A 147 8.36 1.45 22.04
N LYS A 148 8.97 2.64 22.14
CA LYS A 148 10.18 2.99 21.36
C LYS A 148 11.36 2.08 21.68
N VAL A 149 11.54 1.73 22.96
CA VAL A 149 12.59 0.79 23.38
C VAL A 149 12.36 -0.59 22.77
N GLU A 150 11.12 -1.08 22.74
CA GLU A 150 10.80 -2.37 22.13
C GLU A 150 10.99 -2.37 20.61
N GLU A 151 10.61 -1.28 19.94
CA GLU A 151 10.90 -1.06 18.52
C GLU A 151 12.41 -1.08 18.26
N MET A 152 13.20 -0.35 19.06
CA MET A 152 14.66 -0.31 18.93
C MET A 152 15.30 -1.68 19.17
N LYS A 153 14.81 -2.45 20.16
CA LYS A 153 15.26 -3.83 20.39
C LYS A 153 15.03 -4.73 19.17
N LYS A 154 13.89 -4.58 18.49
CA LYS A 154 13.60 -5.32 17.26
C LYS A 154 14.57 -4.95 16.14
N VAL A 155 14.89 -3.66 15.98
CA VAL A 155 15.89 -3.19 15.01
C VAL A 155 17.26 -3.79 15.32
N VAL A 156 17.71 -3.70 16.57
CA VAL A 156 19.00 -4.27 17.01
C VAL A 156 19.08 -5.78 16.76
N ARG A 157 18.00 -6.53 17.01
CA ARG A 157 17.97 -7.98 16.69
C ARG A 157 18.13 -8.24 15.20
N ARG A 158 17.45 -7.44 14.37
CA ARG A 158 17.56 -7.54 12.91
C ARG A 158 18.98 -7.24 12.46
N GLU A 159 19.57 -6.13 12.90
CA GLU A 159 20.94 -5.74 12.56
C GLU A 159 21.97 -6.77 13.02
N LYS A 160 21.81 -7.34 14.21
CA LYS A 160 22.66 -8.46 14.65
C LYS A 160 22.56 -9.68 13.73
N GLY A 161 21.36 -9.97 13.20
CA GLY A 161 21.15 -10.99 12.18
C GLY A 161 21.93 -10.68 10.91
N TRP A 162 21.84 -9.45 10.40
CA TRP A 162 22.59 -8.99 9.21
C TRP A 162 24.10 -9.07 9.40
N VAL A 163 24.60 -8.66 10.57
CA VAL A 163 26.03 -8.77 10.89
C VAL A 163 26.46 -10.23 10.93
N GLY A 164 25.64 -11.13 11.50
CA GLY A 164 25.91 -12.57 11.49
C GLY A 164 26.01 -13.13 10.07
N THR A 165 25.04 -12.80 9.20
CA THR A 165 25.07 -13.24 7.80
C THR A 165 26.25 -12.66 7.02
N ALA A 166 26.63 -11.41 7.31
CA ALA A 166 27.78 -10.78 6.67
C ALA A 166 29.09 -11.48 7.06
N GLN A 167 29.25 -11.86 8.34
CA GLN A 167 30.41 -12.61 8.81
C GLN A 167 30.47 -14.03 8.23
N GLU A 168 29.33 -14.69 8.05
CA GLU A 168 29.28 -15.99 7.38
C GLU A 168 29.69 -15.87 5.91
N LEU A 169 29.20 -14.85 5.21
CA LEU A 169 29.56 -14.58 3.83
C LEU A 169 31.04 -14.22 3.68
N GLU A 170 31.60 -13.43 4.60
CA GLU A 170 33.04 -13.13 4.66
C GLU A 170 33.86 -14.42 4.78
N ARG A 171 33.49 -15.33 5.68
CA ARG A 171 34.18 -16.63 5.83
C ARG A 171 34.10 -17.50 4.58
N GLU A 172 32.94 -17.54 3.92
CA GLU A 172 32.78 -18.30 2.68
C GLU A 172 33.55 -17.69 1.52
N LEU A 173 33.62 -16.36 1.44
CA LEU A 173 34.46 -15.68 0.46
C LEU A 173 35.95 -15.95 0.74
N ASP A 174 36.41 -15.86 1.98
CA ASP A 174 37.80 -16.17 2.35
C ASP A 174 38.17 -17.62 2.02
N ARG A 175 37.24 -18.57 2.25
CA ARG A 175 37.39 -19.97 1.84
C ARG A 175 37.56 -20.08 0.33
N LYS A 176 36.66 -19.46 -0.45
CA LYS A 176 36.74 -19.49 -1.91
C LYS A 176 37.98 -18.78 -2.45
N ILE A 177 38.40 -17.66 -1.87
CA ILE A 177 39.64 -16.98 -2.23
C ILE A 177 40.82 -17.91 -1.98
N SER A 178 40.86 -18.59 -0.83
CA SER A 178 41.91 -19.56 -0.50
C SER A 178 41.91 -20.75 -1.47
N GLU A 179 40.73 -21.26 -1.86
CA GLU A 179 40.59 -22.30 -2.89
C GLU A 179 41.10 -21.82 -4.25
N LEU A 180 40.73 -20.62 -4.68
CA LEU A 180 41.16 -20.03 -5.95
C LEU A 180 42.66 -19.73 -5.99
N GLU A 181 43.22 -19.17 -4.92
CA GLU A 181 44.67 -19.00 -4.77
C GLU A 181 45.40 -20.35 -4.74
N GLY A 182 44.77 -21.39 -4.21
CA GLY A 182 45.24 -22.77 -4.30
C GLY A 182 45.17 -23.35 -5.71
N ILE A 183 44.13 -23.01 -6.48
CA ILE A 183 43.94 -23.40 -7.89
C ILE A 183 44.94 -22.70 -8.81
N ASP A 184 45.26 -21.43 -8.57
CA ASP A 184 46.30 -20.72 -9.32
C ASP A 184 47.71 -21.27 -9.08
N ARG A 185 47.89 -22.04 -7.98
CA ARG A 185 49.11 -22.81 -7.69
C ARG A 185 49.07 -24.25 -8.24
N LEU A 186 47.93 -24.74 -8.72
CA LEU A 186 47.81 -26.05 -9.35
C LEU A 186 48.22 -25.99 -10.84
N PRO A 187 48.74 -27.07 -11.43
CA PRO A 187 49.11 -27.08 -12.84
C PRO A 187 47.88 -26.81 -13.73
N GLU A 188 48.09 -26.52 -15.02
CA GLU A 188 47.06 -26.14 -16.02
C GLU A 188 45.72 -26.94 -16.14
N PRO A 189 45.51 -28.21 -15.71
CA PRO A 189 44.27 -28.92 -16.01
C PRO A 189 42.96 -28.31 -15.49
N VAL A 190 42.96 -27.51 -14.42
CA VAL A 190 41.71 -26.96 -13.86
C VAL A 190 41.16 -25.82 -14.73
N LYS A 191 42.01 -24.88 -15.17
CA LYS A 191 41.63 -23.82 -16.14
C LYS A 191 41.12 -24.39 -17.46
N ARG A 192 41.66 -25.54 -17.89
CA ARG A 192 41.15 -26.27 -19.07
C ARG A 192 39.77 -26.89 -18.81
N ARG A 193 39.44 -27.28 -17.58
CA ARG A 193 38.14 -27.86 -17.24
C ARG A 193 37.02 -26.81 -17.26
N GLU A 194 37.27 -25.62 -16.72
CA GLU A 194 36.32 -24.50 -16.75
C GLU A 194 36.08 -24.02 -18.19
N ARG A 195 37.16 -23.88 -18.99
CA ARG A 195 37.03 -23.58 -20.43
C ARG A 195 36.22 -24.64 -21.17
N ARG A 196 36.42 -25.93 -20.87
CA ARG A 196 35.62 -27.02 -21.46
C ARG A 196 34.15 -26.92 -21.10
N GLN A 197 33.82 -26.59 -19.84
CA GLN A 197 32.43 -26.40 -19.44
C GLN A 197 31.79 -25.21 -20.18
N ILE A 198 32.50 -24.09 -20.31
CA ILE A 198 32.02 -22.95 -21.10
C ILE A 198 31.80 -23.35 -22.56
N GLU A 199 32.75 -24.07 -23.16
CA GLU A 199 32.62 -24.58 -24.54
C GLU A 199 31.46 -25.58 -24.70
N GLU A 200 31.17 -26.40 -23.69
CA GLU A 200 30.02 -27.31 -23.65
C GLU A 200 28.70 -26.53 -23.60
N TYR A 201 28.58 -25.52 -22.74
CA TYR A 201 27.41 -24.65 -22.67
C TYR A 201 27.21 -23.86 -23.97
N GLU A 202 28.28 -23.34 -24.58
CA GLU A 202 28.18 -22.67 -25.87
C GLU A 202 27.70 -23.60 -26.99
N LYS A 203 28.13 -24.87 -26.98
CA LYS A 203 27.66 -25.88 -27.94
C LYS A 203 26.19 -26.18 -27.70
N GLU A 204 25.78 -26.37 -26.46
CA GLU A 204 24.38 -26.63 -26.10
C GLU A 204 23.47 -25.46 -26.53
N ALA A 205 23.88 -24.21 -26.26
CA ALA A 205 23.16 -23.02 -26.71
C ALA A 205 23.06 -22.94 -28.24
N LYS A 206 24.14 -23.28 -28.97
CA LYS A 206 24.14 -23.34 -30.44
C LYS A 206 23.23 -24.43 -30.98
N GLU A 207 23.15 -25.59 -30.32
CA GLU A 207 22.21 -26.65 -30.70
C GLU A 207 20.76 -26.26 -30.40
N MET A 208 20.46 -25.68 -29.24
CA MET A 208 19.11 -25.20 -28.90
C MET A 208 18.61 -24.13 -29.88
N THR A 209 19.48 -23.18 -30.28
CA THR A 209 19.12 -22.16 -31.28
C THR A 209 18.87 -22.77 -32.66
N ARG A 210 19.65 -23.77 -33.08
CA ARG A 210 19.43 -24.52 -34.33
C ARG A 210 18.10 -25.29 -34.31
N VAL A 211 17.82 -25.99 -33.22
CA VAL A 211 16.57 -26.75 -33.04
C VAL A 211 15.38 -25.81 -33.03
N SER A 212 15.45 -24.69 -32.30
CA SER A 212 14.40 -23.67 -32.27
C SER A 212 14.14 -23.08 -33.67
N ALA A 213 15.19 -22.70 -34.41
CA ALA A 213 15.06 -22.17 -35.77
C ALA A 213 14.49 -23.20 -36.77
N ARG A 214 14.72 -24.50 -36.55
CA ARG A 214 14.11 -25.56 -37.35
C ARG A 214 12.63 -25.72 -37.02
N LEU A 215 12.29 -25.75 -35.73
CA LEU A 215 10.92 -25.91 -35.25
C LEU A 215 10.03 -24.76 -35.71
N THR A 216 10.51 -23.52 -35.65
CA THR A 216 9.76 -22.35 -36.13
C THR A 216 9.45 -22.43 -37.62
N LYS A 217 10.41 -22.90 -38.44
CA LYS A 217 10.20 -23.13 -39.89
C LYS A 217 9.18 -24.24 -40.15
N GLU A 218 9.26 -25.35 -39.43
CA GLU A 218 8.30 -26.46 -39.57
C GLU A 218 6.89 -26.04 -39.14
N LEU A 219 6.77 -25.24 -38.07
CA LEU A 219 5.51 -24.65 -37.64
C LEU A 219 4.92 -23.70 -38.70
N GLN A 220 5.73 -22.79 -39.24
CA GLN A 220 5.29 -21.88 -40.32
C GLN A 220 4.78 -22.66 -41.54
N LYS A 221 5.48 -23.73 -41.92
CA LYS A 221 5.05 -24.60 -43.02
C LYS A 221 3.72 -25.30 -42.71
N PHE A 222 3.58 -25.86 -41.51
CA PHE A 222 2.35 -26.52 -41.08
C PHE A 222 1.15 -25.57 -41.08
N VAL A 223 1.35 -24.34 -40.57
CA VAL A 223 0.28 -23.33 -40.55
C VAL A 223 -0.16 -22.96 -41.96
N LYS A 224 0.80 -22.67 -42.86
CA LYS A 224 0.47 -22.30 -44.26
C LYS A 224 -0.19 -23.42 -45.05
N GLU A 225 0.27 -24.66 -44.89
CA GLU A 225 -0.22 -25.79 -45.70
C GLU A 225 -1.54 -26.39 -45.21
N ARG A 226 -1.77 -26.40 -43.89
CA ARG A 226 -2.88 -27.15 -43.28
C ARG A 226 -3.83 -26.27 -42.51
N LEU A 227 -3.32 -25.38 -41.66
CA LEU A 227 -4.13 -24.69 -40.67
C LEU A 227 -4.76 -23.40 -41.21
N GLY A 228 -4.09 -22.68 -42.12
CA GLY A 228 -4.58 -21.42 -42.69
C GLY A 228 -5.93 -21.56 -43.37
N ALA A 229 -6.11 -22.59 -44.20
CA ALA A 229 -7.40 -22.90 -44.83
C ALA A 229 -8.48 -23.26 -43.80
N ALA A 230 -8.14 -23.99 -42.75
CA ALA A 230 -9.09 -24.36 -41.71
C ALA A 230 -9.51 -23.15 -40.85
N VAL A 231 -8.57 -22.25 -40.53
CA VAL A 231 -8.84 -21.02 -39.78
C VAL A 231 -9.69 -20.06 -40.60
N ALA A 232 -9.40 -19.92 -41.90
CA ALA A 232 -10.20 -19.09 -42.80
C ALA A 232 -11.65 -19.56 -42.91
N VAL A 233 -11.87 -20.88 -42.96
CA VAL A 233 -13.24 -21.45 -42.98
C VAL A 233 -13.96 -21.21 -41.65
N GLU A 234 -13.30 -21.37 -40.50
CA GLU A 234 -13.93 -21.06 -39.19
C GLU A 234 -14.23 -19.55 -39.05
N GLU A 235 -13.38 -18.67 -39.59
CA GLU A 235 -13.61 -17.22 -39.60
C GLU A 235 -14.77 -16.82 -40.53
N ALA A 236 -14.95 -17.51 -41.65
CA ALA A 236 -16.10 -17.36 -42.55
C ALA A 236 -17.42 -17.91 -41.95
N GLY A 237 -17.37 -18.55 -40.77
CA GLY A 237 -18.53 -19.14 -40.10
C GLY A 237 -18.83 -20.58 -40.51
N GLY A 238 -17.88 -21.23 -41.19
CA GLY A 238 -17.91 -22.63 -41.56
C GLY A 238 -17.60 -23.57 -40.40
N SER A 239 -17.32 -24.83 -40.73
CA SER A 239 -17.09 -25.87 -39.71
C SER A 239 -15.89 -25.57 -38.82
N VAL A 240 -16.02 -25.97 -37.56
CA VAL A 240 -15.01 -25.75 -36.52
C VAL A 240 -13.73 -26.54 -36.84
N ILE A 241 -12.56 -25.90 -36.66
CA ILE A 241 -11.24 -26.53 -36.88
C ILE A 241 -11.11 -27.77 -35.97
N GLY A 242 -10.89 -28.94 -36.57
CA GLY A 242 -10.82 -30.25 -35.90
C GLY A 242 -11.99 -31.20 -36.20
N SER A 243 -13.01 -30.74 -36.92
CA SER A 243 -14.04 -31.60 -37.52
C SER A 243 -13.49 -32.39 -38.73
N ILE A 244 -14.10 -33.52 -39.08
CA ILE A 244 -13.61 -34.54 -40.05
C ILE A 244 -13.65 -34.06 -41.52
N LEU A 245 -13.14 -32.87 -41.82
CA LEU A 245 -13.08 -32.30 -43.17
C LEU A 245 -11.65 -32.31 -43.69
N ASN A 246 -11.47 -32.79 -44.92
CA ASN A 246 -10.17 -32.86 -45.56
C ASN A 246 -9.74 -31.47 -46.05
N VAL A 247 -8.43 -31.16 -46.03
CA VAL A 247 -7.89 -29.83 -46.42
C VAL A 247 -8.28 -29.43 -47.84
N VAL A 248 -8.41 -30.41 -48.75
CA VAL A 248 -8.86 -30.19 -50.13
C VAL A 248 -10.33 -29.74 -50.16
N GLU A 249 -11.18 -30.31 -49.31
CA GLU A 249 -12.59 -29.95 -49.22
C GLU A 249 -12.75 -28.55 -48.62
N LEU A 250 -11.93 -28.20 -47.60
CA LEU A 250 -11.93 -26.87 -46.99
C LEU A 250 -11.56 -25.75 -47.99
N LYS A 251 -10.58 -26.00 -48.86
CA LYS A 251 -10.23 -25.07 -49.94
C LYS A 251 -11.37 -24.91 -50.94
N ASN A 252 -12.01 -26.01 -51.33
CA ASN A 252 -13.18 -25.97 -52.20
C ASN A 252 -14.36 -25.21 -51.57
N TYR A 253 -14.59 -25.34 -50.25
CA TYR A 253 -15.61 -24.55 -49.53
C TYR A 253 -15.33 -23.05 -49.60
N LEU A 254 -14.07 -22.65 -49.41
CA LEU A 254 -13.66 -21.25 -49.50
C LEU A 254 -13.81 -20.67 -50.92
N ASP A 255 -13.51 -21.48 -51.94
CA ASP A 255 -13.69 -21.11 -53.34
C ASP A 255 -15.18 -20.94 -53.70
N ILE A 256 -16.06 -21.84 -53.22
CA ILE A 256 -17.52 -21.75 -53.44
C ILE A 256 -18.11 -20.49 -52.79
N GLU A 257 -17.74 -20.17 -51.54
CA GLU A 257 -18.19 -18.93 -50.89
C GLU A 257 -17.62 -17.66 -51.52
N SER A 258 -16.43 -17.74 -52.12
CA SER A 258 -15.84 -16.65 -52.91
C SER A 258 -16.55 -16.45 -54.26
N GLU A 259 -17.05 -17.54 -54.87
CA GLU A 259 -17.80 -17.51 -56.14
C GLU A 259 -19.28 -17.14 -56.00
N GLU A 260 -19.93 -17.42 -54.86
CA GLU A 260 -21.32 -16.99 -54.59
C GLU A 260 -21.48 -15.45 -54.58
N GLY A 261 -20.37 -14.70 -54.46
CA GLY A 261 -20.34 -13.25 -54.65
C GLY A 261 -20.26 -12.78 -56.12
N LYS A 262 -20.00 -13.66 -57.10
CA LYS A 262 -19.70 -13.25 -58.49
C LYS A 262 -20.48 -13.94 -59.60
N THR A 263 -21.28 -14.99 -59.35
CA THR A 263 -22.20 -15.50 -60.39
C THR A 263 -23.61 -15.75 -59.87
N GLY A 264 -24.56 -14.96 -60.39
CA GLY A 264 -25.97 -15.07 -60.03
C GLY A 264 -26.59 -16.37 -60.52
N ARG A 265 -26.87 -17.30 -59.61
CA ARG A 265 -27.88 -18.34 -59.81
C ARG A 265 -28.92 -18.30 -58.70
N LYS A 266 -29.91 -17.42 -58.93
CA LYS A 266 -31.08 -17.22 -58.07
C LYS A 266 -31.87 -18.52 -57.93
N THR A 267 -31.97 -19.08 -56.72
CA THR A 267 -33.10 -19.93 -56.34
C THR A 267 -33.69 -19.51 -54.99
N LYS A 268 -34.96 -19.10 -55.07
CA LYS A 268 -36.07 -19.12 -54.08
C LYS A 268 -35.85 -18.90 -52.56
N ALA A 269 -34.72 -18.40 -52.08
CA ALA A 269 -34.53 -17.99 -50.68
C ALA A 269 -34.62 -16.46 -50.47
N LEU A 270 -34.71 -15.67 -51.56
CA LEU A 270 -34.65 -14.21 -51.56
C LEU A 270 -36.01 -13.50 -51.44
N LYS A 271 -37.06 -14.16 -50.92
CA LYS A 271 -38.32 -13.48 -50.55
C LYS A 271 -38.55 -13.33 -49.04
N ALA A 272 -37.67 -13.91 -48.20
CA ALA A 272 -37.80 -13.80 -46.74
C ALA A 272 -36.75 -12.87 -46.08
N LYS A 273 -35.68 -12.48 -46.79
CA LYS A 273 -34.55 -11.72 -46.22
C LYS A 273 -34.54 -10.22 -46.53
N GLU A 274 -35.60 -9.69 -47.14
CA GLU A 274 -35.68 -8.26 -47.56
C GLU A 274 -36.17 -7.29 -46.46
N ARG A 275 -36.41 -7.76 -45.22
CA ARG A 275 -37.00 -6.89 -44.18
C ARG A 275 -36.33 -6.83 -42.80
N GLY A 276 -35.14 -7.40 -42.58
CA GLY A 276 -34.60 -7.39 -41.20
C GLY A 276 -33.10 -7.39 -40.94
N GLN A 277 -32.22 -7.60 -41.93
CA GLN A 277 -30.81 -7.83 -41.64
C GLN A 277 -29.90 -7.17 -42.67
N LYS A 278 -29.90 -5.83 -42.71
CA LYS A 278 -28.90 -5.03 -43.43
C LYS A 278 -28.12 -4.07 -42.51
N ARG A 279 -28.18 -4.26 -41.19
CA ARG A 279 -27.62 -3.32 -40.19
C ARG A 279 -26.48 -3.88 -39.34
N LEU A 280 -26.15 -5.16 -39.44
CA LEU A 280 -25.04 -5.77 -38.67
C LEU A 280 -23.70 -5.75 -39.43
N GLU A 281 -23.74 -5.64 -40.76
CA GLU A 281 -22.52 -5.53 -41.59
C GLU A 281 -21.89 -4.14 -41.51
N GLU A 282 -22.69 -3.09 -41.26
CA GLU A 282 -22.21 -1.70 -41.14
C GLU A 282 -21.55 -1.40 -39.78
N ILE A 283 -21.79 -2.22 -38.75
CA ILE A 283 -21.21 -2.05 -37.41
C ILE A 283 -19.81 -2.67 -37.31
N TRP A 284 -19.42 -3.54 -38.24
CA TRP A 284 -18.15 -4.28 -38.17
C TRP A 284 -16.95 -3.65 -38.88
N GLY A 285 -17.07 -2.40 -39.33
CA GLY A 285 -15.92 -1.60 -39.77
C GLY A 285 -15.33 -2.06 -41.10
N GLY A 286 -15.78 -1.41 -42.18
CA GLY A 286 -15.09 -1.46 -43.46
C GLY A 286 -13.72 -0.81 -43.34
N GLN A 287 -12.67 -1.60 -43.55
CA GLN A 287 -11.43 -1.10 -44.11
C GLN A 287 -11.32 -1.76 -45.48
N ASP A 288 -11.81 -1.04 -46.49
CA ASP A 288 -11.50 -1.30 -47.88
C ASP A 288 -9.99 -1.16 -48.05
N GLU A 289 -9.29 -2.28 -48.17
CA GLU A 289 -8.04 -2.31 -48.91
C GLU A 289 -8.26 -3.12 -50.18
N GLU A 290 -8.48 -2.36 -51.26
CA GLU A 290 -8.22 -2.76 -52.63
C GLU A 290 -6.80 -3.34 -52.72
N GLY A 291 -6.70 -4.67 -52.69
CA GLY A 291 -5.44 -5.38 -52.80
C GLY A 291 -5.68 -6.79 -53.27
N ALA A 292 -5.39 -7.02 -54.55
CA ALA A 292 -5.31 -8.29 -55.25
C ALA A 292 -5.22 -9.56 -54.37
N ALA A 293 -6.17 -10.47 -54.55
CA ALA A 293 -6.06 -11.93 -54.49
C ALA A 293 -4.92 -12.56 -53.64
N VAL A 294 -4.69 -12.09 -52.42
CA VAL A 294 -4.04 -12.91 -51.39
C VAL A 294 -5.14 -13.81 -50.84
N GLY A 295 -4.94 -15.13 -50.95
CA GLY A 295 -5.92 -16.11 -50.53
C GLY A 295 -6.35 -15.86 -49.09
N ARG A 296 -7.66 -15.93 -48.81
CA ARG A 296 -8.18 -15.74 -47.44
C ARG A 296 -7.54 -16.75 -46.45
N ASP A 297 -7.12 -17.90 -46.96
CA ASP A 297 -6.36 -18.93 -46.24
C ASP A 297 -4.96 -18.48 -45.83
N GLU A 298 -4.25 -17.74 -46.67
CA GLU A 298 -2.92 -17.21 -46.38
C GLU A 298 -2.99 -16.11 -45.29
N LYS A 299 -3.94 -15.19 -45.40
CA LYS A 299 -4.14 -14.11 -44.40
C LYS A 299 -4.47 -14.66 -43.01
N ALA A 300 -5.36 -15.66 -42.95
CA ALA A 300 -5.73 -16.30 -41.70
C ALA A 300 -4.56 -17.08 -41.07
N GLY A 301 -3.70 -17.69 -41.90
CA GLY A 301 -2.47 -18.35 -41.45
C GLY A 301 -1.43 -17.36 -40.91
N GLU A 302 -1.29 -16.20 -41.54
CA GLU A 302 -0.39 -15.13 -41.10
C GLU A 302 -0.84 -14.50 -39.78
N GLU A 303 -2.14 -14.23 -39.60
CA GLU A 303 -2.69 -13.72 -38.33
C GLU A 303 -2.41 -14.70 -37.16
N LEU A 304 -2.54 -16.01 -37.41
CA LEU A 304 -2.22 -17.01 -36.40
C LEU A 304 -0.73 -17.02 -36.02
N LEU A 305 0.16 -16.92 -37.01
CA LEU A 305 1.60 -16.88 -36.76
C LEU A 305 2.01 -15.61 -36.01
N GLU A 306 1.46 -14.46 -36.39
CA GLU A 306 1.71 -13.18 -35.72
C GLU A 306 1.23 -13.22 -34.26
N LEU A 307 0.09 -13.86 -33.99
CA LEU A 307 -0.41 -14.04 -32.62
C LEU A 307 0.50 -14.95 -31.79
N ILE A 308 0.98 -16.06 -32.36
CA ILE A 308 1.92 -16.97 -31.67
C ILE A 308 3.23 -16.25 -31.37
N GLU A 309 3.77 -15.48 -32.31
CA GLU A 309 4.99 -14.71 -32.12
C GLU A 309 4.83 -13.67 -31.00
N LYS A 310 3.73 -12.91 -31.01
CA LYS A 310 3.40 -11.97 -29.93
C LYS A 310 3.29 -12.65 -28.57
N LEU A 311 2.67 -13.82 -28.51
CA LEU A 311 2.53 -14.61 -27.28
C LEU A 311 3.88 -15.13 -26.74
N VAL A 312 4.76 -15.61 -27.62
CA VAL A 312 6.08 -16.10 -27.23
C VAL A 312 6.97 -14.94 -26.77
N ASN A 313 7.00 -13.83 -27.51
CA ASN A 313 7.82 -12.67 -27.14
C ASN A 313 7.38 -12.07 -25.81
N THR A 314 6.08 -11.95 -25.57
CA THR A 314 5.56 -11.44 -24.28
C THR A 314 5.84 -12.37 -23.10
N MET A 315 5.86 -13.69 -23.32
CA MET A 315 6.30 -14.64 -22.31
C MET A 315 7.81 -14.52 -21.99
N LEU A 316 8.63 -14.16 -22.99
CA LEU A 316 10.07 -14.00 -22.82
C LEU A 316 10.47 -12.66 -22.19
N ASP A 317 9.77 -11.58 -22.54
CA ASP A 317 10.11 -10.21 -22.13
C ASP A 317 9.55 -9.83 -20.74
N ASP A 318 8.32 -10.25 -20.43
CA ASP A 318 7.63 -9.85 -19.20
C ASP A 318 7.76 -10.92 -18.11
N ASP A 319 6.84 -11.88 -18.11
CA ASP A 319 6.65 -12.88 -17.06
C ASP A 319 5.95 -14.10 -17.69
N PRO A 320 6.21 -15.35 -17.25
CA PRO A 320 5.57 -16.56 -17.78
C PRO A 320 4.04 -16.59 -17.65
N HIS A 321 3.45 -15.61 -16.96
CA HIS A 321 2.01 -15.48 -16.72
C HIS A 321 1.41 -14.21 -17.33
N ALA A 322 2.17 -13.48 -18.16
CA ALA A 322 1.72 -12.26 -18.81
C ALA A 322 0.58 -12.52 -19.80
N TYR A 323 -0.40 -11.62 -19.82
CA TYR A 323 -1.53 -11.65 -20.74
C TYR A 323 -1.32 -10.65 -21.88
N THR A 324 -1.51 -11.10 -23.11
CA THR A 324 -1.53 -10.23 -24.29
C THR A 324 -2.94 -9.78 -24.61
N LYS A 325 -3.08 -8.52 -25.04
CA LYS A 325 -4.36 -7.94 -25.44
C LYS A 325 -4.62 -8.21 -26.92
N LEU A 326 -5.74 -8.88 -27.19
CA LEU A 326 -6.27 -9.11 -28.52
C LEU A 326 -7.01 -7.87 -29.04
N THR A 327 -6.94 -7.64 -30.35
CA THR A 327 -7.70 -6.59 -31.04
C THR A 327 -9.16 -7.00 -31.27
N ARG A 328 -9.38 -8.29 -31.58
CA ARG A 328 -10.69 -8.90 -31.83
C ARG A 328 -10.68 -10.38 -31.43
N GLU A 329 -11.87 -10.96 -31.25
CA GLU A 329 -12.03 -12.40 -31.05
C GLU A 329 -11.87 -13.16 -32.38
N SER A 330 -10.62 -13.48 -32.74
CA SER A 330 -10.29 -14.19 -33.98
C SER A 330 -10.44 -15.71 -33.86
N ALA A 331 -10.67 -16.40 -34.98
CA ALA A 331 -10.68 -17.87 -35.03
C ALA A 331 -9.33 -18.46 -34.57
N ALA A 332 -8.22 -17.78 -34.85
CA ALA A 332 -6.88 -18.11 -34.36
C ALA A 332 -6.82 -18.16 -32.83
N SER A 333 -7.36 -17.15 -32.14
CA SER A 333 -7.38 -17.11 -30.66
C SER A 333 -8.20 -18.24 -30.06
N ARG A 334 -9.37 -18.56 -30.65
CA ARG A 334 -10.21 -19.68 -30.21
C ARG A 334 -9.54 -21.03 -30.43
N TYR A 335 -8.85 -21.18 -31.57
CA TYR A 335 -8.11 -22.40 -31.88
C TYR A 335 -7.01 -22.66 -30.87
N LEU A 336 -6.19 -21.66 -30.52
CA LEU A 336 -5.10 -21.80 -29.54
C LEU A 336 -5.62 -22.18 -28.14
N VAL A 337 -6.78 -21.68 -27.75
CA VAL A 337 -7.42 -22.02 -26.48
C VAL A 337 -7.97 -23.44 -26.51
N ARG A 338 -8.61 -23.84 -27.63
CA ARG A 338 -9.17 -25.18 -27.83
C ARG A 338 -8.09 -26.26 -27.93
N SER A 339 -6.93 -25.93 -28.49
CA SER A 339 -5.78 -26.82 -28.57
C SER A 339 -4.97 -26.88 -27.27
N PHE A 340 -5.43 -26.21 -26.20
CA PHE A 340 -4.77 -26.15 -24.90
C PHE A 340 -3.35 -25.57 -24.93
N VAL A 341 -3.04 -24.76 -25.95
CA VAL A 341 -1.75 -24.05 -26.06
C VAL A 341 -1.79 -22.71 -25.32
N ALA A 342 -2.97 -22.10 -25.24
CA ALA A 342 -3.19 -20.82 -24.59
C ALA A 342 -4.42 -20.86 -23.67
N THR A 343 -4.51 -19.90 -22.76
CA THR A 343 -5.66 -19.72 -21.86
C THR A 343 -6.14 -18.28 -21.90
N LEU A 344 -7.45 -18.08 -21.88
CA LEU A 344 -8.05 -16.74 -21.78
C LEU A 344 -8.05 -16.27 -20.33
N HIS A 345 -8.11 -14.96 -20.15
CA HIS A 345 -8.30 -14.37 -18.84
C HIS A 345 -9.73 -14.65 -18.33
N PRO A 346 -9.92 -15.13 -17.08
CA PRO A 346 -11.24 -15.54 -16.58
C PRO A 346 -12.33 -14.47 -16.61
N LYS A 347 -11.93 -13.19 -16.64
CA LYS A 347 -12.83 -12.02 -16.64
C LYS A 347 -12.84 -11.23 -17.95
N ASP A 348 -11.88 -11.48 -18.84
CA ASP A 348 -11.67 -10.66 -20.05
C ASP A 348 -11.34 -11.56 -21.24
N ALA A 349 -12.29 -11.73 -22.16
CA ALA A 349 -12.13 -12.59 -23.33
C ALA A 349 -11.14 -12.04 -24.36
N LEU A 350 -10.78 -10.75 -24.27
CA LEU A 350 -9.79 -10.10 -25.14
C LEU A 350 -8.36 -10.22 -24.60
N ARG A 351 -8.14 -10.98 -23.52
CA ARG A 351 -6.80 -11.23 -22.99
C ARG A 351 -6.48 -12.71 -23.05
N ILE A 352 -5.36 -13.03 -23.68
CA ILE A 352 -4.88 -14.41 -23.88
C ILE A 352 -3.45 -14.53 -23.37
N ARG A 353 -3.12 -15.67 -22.77
CA ARG A 353 -1.75 -16.00 -22.34
C ARG A 353 -1.35 -17.36 -22.87
N LEU A 354 -0.07 -17.54 -23.14
CA LEU A 354 0.50 -18.84 -23.47
C LEU A 354 0.58 -19.70 -22.20
N LEU A 355 0.37 -21.00 -22.32
CA LEU A 355 0.69 -21.92 -21.22
C LEU A 355 2.22 -22.04 -21.11
N ASP A 356 2.74 -22.04 -19.89
CA ASP A 356 4.18 -22.21 -19.68
C ASP A 356 4.59 -23.66 -19.92
N PHE A 357 5.33 -23.87 -21.01
CA PHE A 357 5.92 -25.18 -21.36
C PHE A 357 7.36 -25.35 -20.87
N GLY A 358 7.99 -24.27 -20.37
CA GLY A 358 9.39 -24.23 -19.94
C GLY A 358 9.57 -24.34 -18.42
N GLY A 359 8.52 -24.06 -17.65
CA GLY A 359 8.50 -24.21 -16.20
C GLY A 359 8.86 -25.62 -15.76
N LYS A 360 10.08 -25.81 -15.24
CA LYS A 360 10.43 -27.02 -14.51
C LYS A 360 9.56 -27.08 -13.26
N ILE A 361 8.80 -28.15 -13.11
CA ILE A 361 8.13 -28.48 -11.85
C ILE A 361 9.24 -28.86 -10.85
N GLU A 362 9.83 -27.88 -10.16
CA GLU A 362 10.51 -28.15 -8.90
C GLU A 362 9.43 -28.43 -7.85
N GLY A 363 8.99 -29.68 -7.82
CA GLY A 363 7.92 -30.14 -6.95
C GLY A 363 7.75 -31.66 -7.00
N ASP A 364 8.74 -32.38 -6.46
CA ASP A 364 8.48 -33.41 -5.42
C ASP A 364 9.81 -33.95 -4.86
N ARG A 365 10.24 -33.39 -3.72
CA ARG A 365 10.91 -34.11 -2.62
C ARG A 365 10.83 -33.31 -1.33
#